data_AF-A0A7K1F2Z0-F1
#
_entry.id   AF-A0A7K1F2Z0-F1
#
_cell.length_a   1.000
_cell.length_b   1.000
_cell.length_c   1.000
_cell.angle_alpha   90.00
_cell.angle_beta   90.00
_cell.angle_gamma   90.00
#
_symmetry.space_group_name_H-M   'P 1'
#
loop_
_entity.id
_entity.type
_entity.pdbx_description
1 polymer ?
#
loop_
_entity_poly.entity_id
_entity_poly.type
_entity_poly.pdbx_seq_one_letter_code
_entity_poly.pdbx_strand_id
1 'polypeptide(L)'
;RAVFVAGTGPFLLPVAASLVEAGVKVLGVLEANRVNGWINHLGAVDFSKMKDAARYFKILATAKVPIRIGYAIIEARGDGRVEEVVIAKVDRNFAVKPGSVEVHKCDAIATGWGFTPDLTLAHSLGVTTDIDVIDRSVVVHVDAFQETSQHGVFAAGESTGVGGVDLALIEGRVAGIAIAVQRGLISTMDAKNRSVGLAQERSRIRKFAQALLSVYKIREGWRSWLHPETIICRCEEVTFAQVRNVVHDLGASDVRTAKLLSRCGMGMCQGRVCGRIVADVVGAEIGRSATDDELRGIHNRPIAHPISLATLAKQGQ
;
A
#
# COMPACT_ATOMS: atom_id res chain seq x y z
N ARG A 1 24.50 -2.75 11.51
CA ARG A 1 23.66 -3.20 10.38
C ARG A 1 23.75 -2.19 9.25
N ALA A 2 23.96 -2.65 8.02
CA ALA A 2 23.97 -1.86 6.80
C ALA A 2 22.68 -2.13 6.00
N VAL A 3 21.94 -1.08 5.64
CA VAL A 3 20.56 -1.21 5.14
C VAL A 3 20.33 -0.38 3.88
N PHE A 4 19.66 -0.94 2.88
CA PHE A 4 19.05 -0.17 1.80
C PHE A 4 17.58 0.12 2.11
N VAL A 5 17.13 1.32 1.75
CA VAL A 5 15.71 1.69 1.76
C VAL A 5 15.26 1.86 0.32
N ALA A 6 14.27 1.10 -0.14
CA ALA A 6 13.91 1.08 -1.57
C ALA A 6 12.41 0.93 -1.83
N GLY A 7 11.93 1.56 -2.89
CA GLY A 7 10.55 1.38 -3.34
C GLY A 7 10.04 2.62 -4.04
N THR A 8 8.85 3.08 -3.68
CA THR A 8 8.32 4.33 -4.21
C THR A 8 7.49 5.12 -3.21
N GLY A 9 7.66 6.44 -3.23
CA GLY A 9 6.89 7.36 -2.42
C GLY A 9 7.73 8.16 -1.43
N PRO A 10 7.19 9.28 -0.93
CA PRO A 10 7.90 10.15 0.01
C PRO A 10 8.19 9.46 1.35
N PHE A 11 7.50 8.34 1.66
CA PHE A 11 7.67 7.59 2.90
C PHE A 11 9.04 6.91 3.05
N LEU A 12 9.79 6.76 1.95
CA LEU A 12 11.17 6.26 2.02
C LEU A 12 12.08 7.18 2.84
N LEU A 13 11.84 8.50 2.78
CA LEU A 13 12.65 9.51 3.47
C LEU A 13 12.55 9.44 5.01
N PRO A 14 11.34 9.46 5.64
CA PRO A 14 11.23 9.32 7.08
C PRO A 14 11.79 7.98 7.58
N VAL A 15 11.55 6.87 6.86
CA VAL A 15 12.11 5.56 7.23
C VAL A 15 13.63 5.59 7.24
N ALA A 16 14.25 6.12 6.17
CA ALA A 16 15.71 6.25 6.09
C ALA A 16 16.28 7.17 7.18
N ALA A 17 15.64 8.31 7.43
CA ALA A 17 16.06 9.25 8.46
C ALA A 17 15.97 8.63 9.87
N SER A 18 14.88 7.95 10.20
CA SER A 18 14.72 7.25 11.48
C SER A 18 15.73 6.12 11.66
N LEU A 19 16.09 5.40 10.59
CA LEU A 19 17.17 4.41 10.65
C LEU A 19 18.53 5.06 10.96
N VAL A 20 18.84 6.21 10.33
CA VAL A 20 20.05 6.99 10.62
C VAL A 20 20.06 7.46 12.08
N GLU A 21 18.96 8.04 12.56
CA GLU A 21 18.82 8.49 13.95
C GLU A 21 18.97 7.34 14.95
N ALA A 22 18.53 6.13 14.59
CA ALA A 22 18.74 4.91 15.36
C ALA A 22 20.16 4.31 15.25
N GLY A 23 21.09 4.99 14.57
CA GLY A 23 22.49 4.54 14.42
C GLY A 23 22.71 3.45 13.36
N VAL A 24 21.74 3.20 12.48
CA VAL A 24 21.87 2.23 11.38
C VAL A 24 22.61 2.87 10.20
N LYS A 25 23.56 2.12 9.60
CA LYS A 25 24.25 2.56 8.38
C LYS A 25 23.32 2.40 7.18
N VAL A 26 22.67 3.47 6.75
CA VAL A 26 21.85 3.46 5.53
C VAL A 26 22.76 3.64 4.31
N LEU A 27 22.81 2.62 3.44
CA LEU A 27 23.67 2.58 2.25
C LEU A 27 23.11 3.39 1.09
N GLY A 28 21.80 3.55 1.03
CA GLY A 28 21.14 4.38 0.04
C GLY A 28 19.62 4.32 0.13
N VAL A 29 18.99 5.38 -0.37
CA VAL A 29 17.54 5.45 -0.58
C VAL A 29 17.28 5.36 -2.08
N LEU A 30 16.55 4.33 -2.52
CA LEU A 30 16.26 4.05 -3.92
C LEU A 30 14.79 4.32 -4.21
N GLU A 31 14.51 5.38 -4.97
CA GLU A 31 13.16 5.73 -5.42
C GLU A 31 13.00 5.26 -6.87
N ALA A 32 12.05 4.38 -7.13
CA ALA A 32 11.81 3.82 -8.45
C ALA A 32 11.17 4.81 -9.42
N ASN A 33 10.29 5.69 -8.93
CA ASN A 33 9.63 6.70 -9.74
C ASN A 33 10.55 7.90 -10.03
N ARG A 34 10.09 8.76 -10.93
CA ARG A 34 10.72 10.05 -11.22
C ARG A 34 9.92 11.15 -10.54
N VAL A 35 10.60 12.09 -9.88
CA VAL A 35 9.95 13.23 -9.21
C VAL A 35 9.46 14.32 -10.16
N ASN A 36 9.73 14.22 -11.46
CA ASN A 36 9.26 15.20 -12.45
C ASN A 36 7.74 15.16 -12.67
N GLY A 37 7.04 14.10 -12.23
CA GLY A 37 5.58 14.02 -12.28
C GLY A 37 4.89 15.15 -11.51
N TRP A 38 5.57 15.77 -10.54
CA TRP A 38 5.06 16.91 -9.79
C TRP A 38 4.78 18.16 -10.65
N ILE A 39 5.38 18.30 -11.83
CA ILE A 39 5.09 19.40 -12.78
C ILE A 39 3.60 19.46 -13.12
N ASN A 40 2.93 18.30 -13.20
CA ASN A 40 1.50 18.23 -13.52
C ASN A 40 0.58 18.45 -12.31
N HIS A 41 1.15 18.63 -11.12
CA HIS A 41 0.42 18.70 -9.85
C HIS A 41 0.86 19.88 -8.98
N LEU A 42 1.44 20.93 -9.56
CA LEU A 42 1.94 22.11 -8.83
C LEU A 42 0.85 22.76 -7.95
N GLY A 43 -0.40 22.81 -8.43
CA GLY A 43 -1.52 23.38 -7.67
C GLY A 43 -2.02 22.52 -6.50
N ALA A 44 -1.51 21.29 -6.35
CA ALA A 44 -1.87 20.38 -5.26
C ALA A 44 -0.78 20.29 -4.18
N VAL A 45 0.37 20.95 -4.35
CA VAL A 45 1.50 20.87 -3.42
C VAL A 45 1.12 21.43 -2.04
N ASP A 46 1.31 20.62 -1.01
CA ASP A 46 1.18 21.07 0.38
C ASP A 46 2.53 21.56 0.92
N PHE A 47 2.66 22.88 1.04
CA PHE A 47 3.87 23.53 1.55
C PHE A 47 4.17 23.18 3.01
N SER A 48 3.18 22.75 3.80
CA SER A 48 3.39 22.37 5.20
C SER A 48 4.31 21.15 5.31
N LYS A 49 4.21 20.21 4.36
CA LYS A 49 5.04 18.99 4.31
C LYS A 49 6.47 19.23 3.86
N MET A 50 6.79 20.41 3.32
CA MET A 50 8.16 20.73 2.91
C MET A 50 9.10 20.85 4.11
N LYS A 51 8.61 21.27 5.29
CA LYS A 51 9.43 21.34 6.51
C LYS A 51 9.91 19.96 6.94
N ASP A 52 9.00 18.99 6.93
CA ASP A 52 9.32 17.59 7.23
C ASP A 52 10.31 17.03 6.21
N ALA A 53 10.04 17.25 4.91
CA ALA A 53 10.94 16.84 3.84
C ALA A 53 12.36 17.43 4.02
N ALA A 54 12.46 18.74 4.27
CA ALA A 54 13.74 19.41 4.49
C ALA A 54 14.50 18.85 5.71
N ARG A 55 13.77 18.52 6.79
CA ARG A 55 14.36 17.85 7.95
C ARG A 55 14.94 16.49 7.58
N TYR A 56 14.20 15.65 6.86
CA TYR A 56 14.68 14.34 6.43
C TYR A 56 15.90 14.46 5.50
N PHE A 57 15.87 15.35 4.52
CA PHE A 57 17.01 15.60 3.63
C PHE A 57 18.25 16.05 4.39
N LYS A 58 18.10 16.93 5.40
CA LYS A 58 19.22 17.35 6.25
C LYS A 58 19.86 16.16 6.98
N ILE A 59 19.05 15.31 7.61
CA ILE A 59 19.53 14.12 8.33
C ILE A 59 20.31 13.20 7.38
N LEU A 60 19.73 12.90 6.21
CA LEU A 60 20.34 12.02 5.21
C LEU A 60 21.63 12.61 4.62
N ALA A 61 21.65 13.92 4.36
CA ALA A 61 22.84 14.61 3.87
C ALA A 61 23.98 14.61 4.89
N THR A 62 23.68 14.87 6.17
CA THR A 62 24.67 14.81 7.26
C THR A 62 25.26 13.40 7.39
N ALA A 63 24.43 12.36 7.26
CA ALA A 63 24.87 10.98 7.26
C ALA A 63 25.45 10.49 5.93
N LYS A 64 25.54 11.36 4.91
CA LYS A 64 26.05 11.07 3.55
C LYS A 64 25.32 9.90 2.87
N VAL A 65 24.02 9.76 3.11
CA VAL A 65 23.19 8.72 2.50
C VAL A 65 22.81 9.14 1.08
N PRO A 66 23.20 8.39 0.03
CA PRO A 66 22.84 8.72 -1.34
C PRO A 66 21.36 8.44 -1.60
N ILE A 67 20.66 9.38 -2.25
CA ILE A 67 19.29 9.20 -2.74
C ILE A 67 19.36 9.02 -4.26
N ARG A 68 18.97 7.84 -4.76
CA ARG A 68 19.06 7.47 -6.17
C ARG A 68 17.65 7.35 -6.75
N ILE A 69 17.33 8.26 -7.67
CA ILE A 69 16.04 8.31 -8.36
C ILE A 69 16.06 7.45 -9.63
N GLY A 70 14.99 6.71 -9.87
CA GLY A 70 14.87 5.69 -10.92
C GLY A 70 15.77 4.49 -10.69
N TYR A 71 15.87 4.04 -9.44
CA TYR A 71 16.54 2.79 -9.07
C TYR A 71 15.59 1.94 -8.23
N ALA A 72 15.74 0.62 -8.36
CA ALA A 72 15.03 -0.34 -7.53
C ALA A 72 15.99 -1.45 -7.09
N ILE A 73 15.64 -2.14 -6.01
CA ILE A 73 16.17 -3.47 -5.70
C ILE A 73 15.39 -4.45 -6.55
N ILE A 74 16.09 -5.25 -7.35
CA ILE A 74 15.49 -6.26 -8.22
C ILE A 74 15.68 -7.69 -7.69
N GLU A 75 16.65 -7.88 -6.78
CA GLU A 75 16.93 -9.18 -6.18
C GLU A 75 17.58 -8.99 -4.80
N ALA A 76 17.28 -9.88 -3.87
CA ALA A 76 17.97 -10.01 -2.58
C ALA A 76 18.59 -11.40 -2.50
N ARG A 77 19.85 -11.49 -2.08
CA ARG A 77 20.63 -12.73 -2.06
C ARG A 77 21.17 -13.00 -0.65
N GLY A 78 21.28 -14.28 -0.32
CA GLY A 78 21.90 -14.79 0.89
C GLY A 78 21.30 -16.13 1.32
N ASP A 79 21.87 -16.72 2.37
CA ASP A 79 21.45 -18.00 2.94
C ASP A 79 20.77 -17.76 4.30
N GLY A 80 19.46 -18.02 4.38
CA GLY A 80 18.62 -17.77 5.56
C GLY A 80 18.43 -16.29 5.95
N ARG A 81 19.18 -15.36 5.35
CA ARG A 81 19.10 -13.91 5.56
C ARG A 81 19.63 -13.14 4.35
N VAL A 82 19.37 -11.84 4.29
CA VAL A 82 19.97 -10.96 3.28
C VAL A 82 21.45 -10.75 3.59
N GLU A 83 22.29 -10.94 2.59
CA GLU A 83 23.74 -10.64 2.63
C GLU A 83 24.14 -9.69 1.51
N GLU A 84 23.42 -9.73 0.38
CA GLU A 84 23.64 -8.86 -0.77
C GLU A 84 22.31 -8.43 -1.40
N VAL A 85 22.32 -7.27 -2.03
CA VAL A 85 21.24 -6.78 -2.89
C VAL A 85 21.74 -6.53 -4.29
N VAL A 86 20.88 -6.81 -5.25
CA VAL A 86 21.06 -6.42 -6.64
C VAL A 86 20.14 -5.24 -6.90
N ILE A 87 20.73 -4.11 -7.29
CA ILE A 87 20.02 -2.89 -7.64
C ILE A 87 20.20 -2.59 -9.11
N ALA A 88 19.25 -1.92 -9.72
CA ALA A 88 19.36 -1.50 -11.12
C ALA A 88 18.68 -0.17 -11.38
N LYS A 89 19.12 0.53 -12.44
CA LYS A 89 18.34 1.64 -13.00
C LYS A 89 17.07 1.08 -13.62
N VAL A 90 15.95 1.76 -13.37
CA VAL A 90 14.66 1.41 -13.97
C VAL A 90 14.14 2.57 -14.82
N ASP A 91 13.43 2.23 -15.90
CA ASP A 91 12.77 3.21 -16.76
C ASP A 91 11.45 3.70 -16.16
N ARG A 92 10.68 4.48 -16.94
CA ARG A 92 9.38 5.03 -16.49
C ARG A 92 8.30 3.96 -16.31
N ASN A 93 8.48 2.77 -16.87
CA ASN A 93 7.59 1.64 -16.68
C ASN A 93 8.13 0.64 -15.65
N PHE A 94 9.23 0.94 -14.95
CA PHE A 94 9.92 0.04 -14.04
C PHE A 94 10.64 -1.14 -14.72
N ALA A 95 10.86 -1.12 -16.03
CA ALA A 95 11.71 -2.12 -16.67
C ALA A 95 13.19 -1.85 -16.34
N VAL A 96 13.96 -2.91 -16.12
CA VAL A 96 15.40 -2.82 -15.83
C VAL A 96 16.13 -2.27 -17.05
N LYS A 97 16.95 -1.23 -16.87
CA LYS A 97 17.82 -0.73 -17.93
C LYS A 97 19.02 -1.69 -18.10
N PRO A 98 19.26 -2.25 -19.30
CA PRO A 98 20.40 -3.13 -19.54
C PRO A 98 21.74 -2.49 -19.13
N GLY A 99 22.63 -3.30 -18.56
CA GLY A 99 23.98 -2.87 -18.13
C GLY A 99 24.01 -1.96 -16.91
N SER A 100 22.90 -1.78 -16.20
CA SER A 100 22.82 -0.91 -15.00
C SER A 100 22.80 -1.65 -13.67
N VAL A 101 22.98 -2.97 -13.70
CA VAL A 101 22.92 -3.84 -12.53
C VAL A 101 24.16 -3.64 -11.67
N GLU A 102 23.95 -3.46 -10.36
CA GLU A 102 25.00 -3.31 -9.35
C GLU A 102 24.70 -4.23 -8.17
N VAL A 103 25.73 -4.85 -7.62
CA VAL A 103 25.62 -5.72 -6.43
C VAL A 103 26.26 -5.03 -5.24
N HIS A 104 25.56 -4.99 -4.11
CA HIS A 104 26.03 -4.35 -2.89
C HIS A 104 25.78 -5.26 -1.68
N LYS A 105 26.78 -5.37 -0.79
CA LYS A 105 26.62 -6.07 0.49
C LYS A 105 25.71 -5.26 1.42
N CYS A 106 24.74 -5.93 2.04
CA CYS A 106 23.90 -5.32 3.08
C CYS A 106 23.29 -6.39 4.00
N ASP A 107 22.92 -6.01 5.22
CA ASP A 107 22.42 -6.94 6.23
C ASP A 107 20.88 -6.98 6.27
N ALA A 108 20.22 -5.97 5.70
CA ALA A 108 18.77 -5.88 5.64
C ALA A 108 18.31 -4.89 4.56
N ILE A 109 17.03 -5.02 4.21
CA ILE A 109 16.34 -4.16 3.25
C ILE A 109 15.07 -3.66 3.91
N ALA A 110 14.82 -2.35 3.83
CA ALA A 110 13.51 -1.78 4.08
C ALA A 110 12.87 -1.44 2.74
N THR A 111 11.73 -2.06 2.43
CA THR A 111 11.04 -1.80 1.16
C THR A 111 9.60 -1.38 1.34
N GLY A 112 9.15 -0.43 0.52
CA GLY A 112 7.80 0.12 0.57
C GLY A 112 7.27 0.44 -0.83
N TRP A 113 6.20 -0.23 -1.23
CA TRP A 113 5.56 -0.12 -2.54
C TRP A 113 4.10 0.29 -2.38
N GLY A 114 3.86 1.43 -1.74
CA GLY A 114 2.52 1.92 -1.43
C GLY A 114 1.85 1.20 -0.25
N PHE A 115 0.55 1.48 -0.09
CA PHE A 115 -0.28 0.98 1.00
C PHE A 115 -1.53 0.32 0.43
N THR A 116 -2.07 -0.66 1.14
CA THR A 116 -3.34 -1.30 0.79
C THR A 116 -4.31 -1.10 1.95
N PRO A 117 -5.49 -0.48 1.71
CA PRO A 117 -6.52 -0.32 2.74
C PRO A 117 -6.89 -1.66 3.39
N ASP A 118 -7.02 -1.67 4.72
CA ASP A 118 -7.55 -2.83 5.43
C ASP A 118 -9.08 -2.77 5.46
N LEU A 119 -9.70 -3.62 4.64
CA LEU A 119 -11.15 -3.72 4.49
C LEU A 119 -11.77 -4.85 5.33
N THR A 120 -10.99 -5.49 6.19
CA THR A 120 -11.39 -6.71 6.89
C THR A 120 -12.71 -6.55 7.66
N LEU A 121 -12.86 -5.45 8.42
CA LEU A 121 -14.08 -5.18 9.19
C LEU A 121 -15.23 -4.72 8.30
N ALA A 122 -14.96 -3.84 7.33
CA ALA A 122 -15.97 -3.34 6.39
C ALA A 122 -16.62 -4.50 5.62
N HIS A 123 -15.82 -5.45 5.15
CA HIS A 123 -16.30 -6.64 4.48
C HIS A 123 -17.17 -7.52 5.39
N SER A 124 -16.74 -7.75 6.64
CA SER A 124 -17.50 -8.54 7.62
C SER A 124 -18.86 -7.91 7.98
N LEU A 125 -18.94 -6.58 7.89
CA LEU A 125 -20.17 -5.81 8.13
C LEU A 125 -21.06 -5.68 6.89
N GLY A 126 -20.66 -6.23 5.74
CA GLY A 126 -21.41 -6.07 4.49
C GLY A 126 -21.45 -4.63 3.96
N VAL A 127 -20.42 -3.84 4.26
CA VAL A 127 -20.27 -2.48 3.76
C VAL A 127 -19.84 -2.50 2.29
N THR A 128 -20.43 -1.64 1.47
CA THR A 128 -20.04 -1.49 0.06
C THR A 128 -18.66 -0.83 -0.05
N THR A 129 -17.99 -1.09 -1.17
CA THR A 129 -16.64 -0.59 -1.43
C THR A 129 -16.60 0.10 -2.79
N ASP A 130 -15.60 0.94 -3.00
CA ASP A 130 -15.27 1.54 -4.30
C ASP A 130 -13.89 1.07 -4.78
N ILE A 131 -13.60 1.31 -6.06
CA ILE A 131 -12.27 1.18 -6.63
C ILE A 131 -11.69 2.58 -6.80
N ASP A 132 -10.56 2.86 -6.17
CA ASP A 132 -9.86 4.13 -6.35
C ASP A 132 -9.41 4.28 -7.81
N VAL A 133 -9.70 5.46 -8.38
CA VAL A 133 -9.49 5.70 -9.82
C VAL A 133 -8.02 5.84 -10.21
N ILE A 134 -7.12 6.05 -9.25
CA ILE A 134 -5.69 6.33 -9.49
C ILE A 134 -4.87 5.05 -9.41
N ASP A 135 -4.99 4.33 -8.29
CA ASP A 135 -4.16 3.16 -7.97
C ASP A 135 -4.92 1.82 -8.03
N ARG A 136 -6.24 1.87 -8.27
CA ARG A 136 -7.15 0.71 -8.28
C ARG A 136 -7.20 -0.04 -6.94
N SER A 137 -6.86 0.61 -5.84
CA SER A 137 -7.07 0.06 -4.49
C SER A 137 -8.57 -0.03 -4.20
N VAL A 138 -8.98 -1.09 -3.51
CA VAL A 138 -10.35 -1.19 -3.00
C VAL A 138 -10.43 -0.38 -1.71
N VAL A 139 -11.43 0.50 -1.60
CA VAL A 139 -11.65 1.39 -0.45
C VAL A 139 -13.08 1.26 0.07
N VAL A 140 -13.31 1.57 1.34
CA VAL A 140 -14.65 1.64 1.92
C VAL A 140 -15.43 2.79 1.29
N HIS A 141 -16.64 2.50 0.80
CA HIS A 141 -17.55 3.54 0.33
C HIS A 141 -18.11 4.31 1.53
N VAL A 142 -17.98 5.63 1.50
CA VAL A 142 -18.52 6.53 2.54
C VAL A 142 -19.14 7.77 1.93
N ASP A 143 -20.13 8.32 2.62
CA ASP A 143 -20.77 9.56 2.25
C ASP A 143 -19.98 10.82 2.71
N ALA A 144 -20.59 11.99 2.55
CA ALA A 144 -19.98 13.26 2.94
C ALA A 144 -19.68 13.35 4.46
N PHE A 145 -20.42 12.61 5.28
CA PHE A 145 -20.36 12.54 6.74
C PHE A 145 -19.55 11.35 7.27
N GLN A 146 -18.90 10.61 6.37
CA GLN A 146 -18.13 9.39 6.68
C GLN A 146 -18.99 8.20 7.13
N GLU A 147 -20.30 8.25 6.89
CA GLU A 147 -21.19 7.10 7.10
C GLU A 147 -21.05 6.14 5.90
N THR A 148 -21.01 4.86 6.21
CA THR A 148 -20.91 3.80 5.20
C THR A 148 -22.29 3.45 4.64
N SER A 149 -22.36 2.47 3.73
CA SER A 149 -23.65 1.94 3.27
C SER A 149 -24.46 1.23 4.36
N GLN A 150 -23.86 0.92 5.51
CA GLN A 150 -24.54 0.35 6.67
C GLN A 150 -24.84 1.47 7.67
N HIS A 151 -26.12 1.67 7.96
CA HIS A 151 -26.55 2.75 8.84
C HIS A 151 -25.92 2.64 10.24
N GLY A 152 -25.38 3.75 10.73
CA GLY A 152 -24.70 3.79 12.03
C GLY A 152 -23.30 3.19 12.04
N VAL A 153 -22.78 2.75 10.88
CA VAL A 153 -21.39 2.32 10.71
C VAL A 153 -20.64 3.41 9.95
N PHE A 154 -19.54 3.88 10.54
CA PHE A 154 -18.70 4.95 9.99
C PHE A 154 -17.30 4.42 9.69
N ALA A 155 -16.65 4.97 8.67
CA ALA A 155 -15.26 4.67 8.33
C ALA A 155 -14.51 5.97 8.03
N ALA A 156 -13.25 6.04 8.44
CA ALA A 156 -12.40 7.22 8.26
C ALA A 156 -10.94 6.80 8.06
N GLY A 157 -10.13 7.71 7.52
CA GLY A 157 -8.72 7.49 7.30
C GLY A 157 -8.47 6.50 6.17
N GLU A 158 -7.37 5.75 6.27
CA GLU A 158 -6.84 4.99 5.13
C GLU A 158 -7.74 3.85 4.64
N SER A 159 -8.70 3.41 5.45
CA SER A 159 -9.77 2.49 5.02
C SER A 159 -10.64 3.07 3.90
N THR A 160 -10.75 4.40 3.83
CA THR A 160 -11.52 5.16 2.81
C THR A 160 -10.63 5.68 1.67
N GLY A 161 -9.34 5.31 1.67
CA GLY A 161 -8.34 5.76 0.71
C GLY A 161 -7.09 6.34 1.39
N VAL A 162 -5.92 6.10 0.79
CA VAL A 162 -4.62 6.48 1.38
C VAL A 162 -4.42 7.99 1.27
N GLY A 163 -4.57 8.70 2.38
CA GLY A 163 -4.44 10.16 2.46
C GLY A 163 -3.44 10.70 3.48
N GLY A 164 -2.83 9.83 4.27
CA GLY A 164 -1.96 10.21 5.38
C GLY A 164 -2.71 10.75 6.60
N VAL A 165 -1.93 11.10 7.63
CA VAL A 165 -2.45 11.42 8.98
C VAL A 165 -3.42 12.59 9.01
N ASP A 166 -3.16 13.67 8.27
CA ASP A 166 -4.00 14.88 8.36
C ASP A 166 -5.38 14.63 7.77
N LEU A 167 -5.47 13.86 6.67
CA LEU A 167 -6.75 13.48 6.11
C LEU A 167 -7.52 12.57 7.09
N ALA A 168 -6.83 11.59 7.67
CA ALA A 168 -7.44 10.67 8.62
C ALA A 168 -8.00 11.37 9.87
N LEU A 169 -7.29 12.38 10.39
CA LEU A 169 -7.76 13.19 11.53
C LEU A 169 -9.02 13.98 11.17
N ILE A 170 -9.06 14.60 9.98
CA ILE A 170 -10.24 15.37 9.54
C ILE A 170 -11.43 14.45 9.29
N GLU A 171 -11.22 13.32 8.63
CA GLU A 171 -12.28 12.33 8.40
C GLU A 171 -12.81 11.76 9.71
N GLY A 172 -11.93 11.42 10.66
CA GLY A 172 -12.33 10.99 11.99
C GLY A 172 -13.14 12.05 12.73
N ARG A 173 -12.78 13.33 12.59
CA ARG A 173 -13.56 14.44 13.15
C ARG A 173 -14.93 14.58 12.50
N VAL A 174 -15.03 14.44 11.18
CA VAL A 174 -16.31 14.46 10.46
C VAL A 174 -17.20 13.31 10.92
N ALA A 175 -16.67 12.08 10.98
CA ALA A 175 -17.38 10.91 11.47
C ALA A 175 -17.86 11.11 12.92
N GLY A 176 -17.00 11.59 13.82
CA GLY A 176 -17.35 11.81 15.23
C GLY A 176 -18.47 12.84 15.42
N ILE A 177 -18.49 13.91 14.62
CA ILE A 177 -19.57 14.91 14.64
C ILE A 177 -20.87 14.27 14.16
N ALA A 178 -20.83 13.51 13.05
CA ALA A 178 -22.00 12.84 12.51
C ALA A 178 -22.61 11.83 13.50
N ILE A 179 -21.77 11.01 14.14
CA ILE A 179 -22.18 10.08 15.20
C ILE A 179 -22.85 10.83 16.35
N ALA A 180 -22.26 11.94 16.82
CA ALA A 180 -22.82 12.72 17.92
C ALA A 180 -24.21 13.29 17.60
N VAL A 181 -24.44 13.72 16.36
CA VAL A 181 -25.77 14.16 15.89
C VAL A 181 -26.74 12.98 15.87
N GLN A 182 -26.35 11.86 15.26
CA GLN A 182 -27.21 10.67 15.13
C GLN A 182 -27.61 10.08 16.50
N ARG A 183 -26.73 10.22 17.51
CA ARG A 183 -26.99 9.80 18.90
C ARG A 183 -27.74 10.84 19.73
N GLY A 184 -28.10 12.00 19.16
CA GLY A 184 -28.78 13.08 19.87
C GLY A 184 -27.93 13.77 20.95
N LEU A 185 -26.60 13.65 20.88
CA LEU A 185 -25.67 14.23 21.86
C LEU A 185 -25.39 15.72 21.58
N ILE A 186 -25.54 16.15 20.34
CA ILE A 186 -25.40 17.56 19.92
C ILE A 186 -26.50 17.93 18.93
N SER A 187 -26.84 19.22 18.86
CA SER A 187 -27.78 19.73 17.87
C SER A 187 -27.15 19.78 16.47
N THR A 188 -27.99 19.83 15.44
CA THR A 188 -27.54 20.07 14.05
C THR A 188 -26.85 21.43 13.89
N MET A 189 -27.25 22.43 14.68
CA MET A 189 -26.60 23.74 14.72
C MET A 189 -25.18 23.65 15.30
N ASP A 190 -25.01 22.93 16.41
CA ASP A 190 -23.69 22.71 17.01
C ASP A 190 -22.77 21.94 16.06
N ALA A 191 -23.30 20.92 15.38
CA ALA A 191 -22.56 20.17 14.38
C ALA A 191 -22.09 21.04 13.22
N LYS A 192 -22.96 21.94 12.72
CA LYS A 192 -22.61 22.90 11.66
C LYS A 192 -21.47 23.80 12.11
N ASN A 193 -21.54 24.33 13.33
CA ASN A 193 -20.49 25.19 13.90
C ASN A 193 -19.16 24.43 14.06
N ARG A 194 -19.20 23.16 14.49
CA ARG A 194 -18.01 22.31 14.66
C ARG A 194 -17.39 21.84 13.34
N SER A 195 -18.15 21.88 12.25
CA SER A 195 -17.74 21.41 10.90
C SER A 195 -17.22 22.52 9.99
N VAL A 196 -17.22 23.78 10.46
CA VAL A 196 -16.73 24.93 9.68
C VAL A 196 -15.31 24.67 9.19
N GLY A 197 -15.09 24.80 7.87
CA GLY A 197 -13.79 24.63 7.23
C GLY A 197 -13.37 23.18 6.95
N LEU A 198 -13.92 22.18 7.66
CA LEU A 198 -13.48 20.78 7.53
C LEU A 198 -13.61 20.24 6.10
N ALA A 199 -14.71 20.57 5.41
CA ALA A 199 -14.93 20.10 4.03
C ALA A 199 -13.88 20.67 3.04
N GLN A 200 -13.52 21.94 3.20
CA GLN A 200 -12.52 22.60 2.35
C GLN A 200 -11.12 22.06 2.63
N GLU A 201 -10.78 21.89 3.91
CA GLU A 201 -9.51 21.33 4.35
C GLU A 201 -9.34 19.88 3.88
N ARG A 202 -10.38 19.04 4.07
CA ARG A 202 -10.46 17.67 3.56
C ARG A 202 -10.22 17.62 2.06
N SER A 203 -10.90 18.48 1.29
CA SER A 203 -10.76 18.55 -0.17
C SER A 203 -9.33 18.91 -0.59
N ARG A 204 -8.71 19.89 0.06
CA ARG A 204 -7.32 20.30 -0.22
C ARG A 204 -6.34 19.14 0.03
N ILE A 205 -6.42 18.49 1.19
CA ILE A 205 -5.51 17.40 1.56
C ILE A 205 -5.73 16.18 0.67
N ARG A 206 -6.99 15.85 0.36
CA ARG A 206 -7.33 14.75 -0.57
C ARG A 206 -6.74 14.99 -1.96
N LYS A 207 -6.77 16.23 -2.49
CA LYS A 207 -6.11 16.57 -3.76
C LYS A 207 -4.59 16.35 -3.72
N PHE A 208 -3.95 16.71 -2.61
CA PHE A 208 -2.51 16.45 -2.43
C PHE A 208 -2.21 14.94 -2.36
N ALA A 209 -3.01 14.17 -1.61
CA ALA A 209 -2.89 12.71 -1.55
C ALA A 209 -3.07 12.06 -2.93
N GLN A 210 -4.07 12.48 -3.70
CA GLN A 210 -4.30 12.01 -5.07
C GLN A 210 -3.12 12.34 -6.00
N ALA A 211 -2.53 13.53 -5.86
CA ALA A 211 -1.31 13.88 -6.58
C ALA A 211 -0.14 12.96 -6.20
N LEU A 212 0.03 12.64 -4.92
CA LEU A 212 1.05 11.69 -4.46
C LEU A 212 0.85 10.30 -5.08
N LEU A 213 -0.36 9.75 -5.03
CA LEU A 213 -0.68 8.45 -5.62
C LEU A 213 -0.42 8.43 -7.13
N SER A 214 -0.70 9.53 -7.83
CA SER A 214 -0.44 9.69 -9.26
C SER A 214 1.07 9.72 -9.58
N VAL A 215 1.85 10.51 -8.84
CA VAL A 215 3.29 10.68 -9.06
C VAL A 215 4.08 9.41 -8.72
N TYR A 216 3.69 8.74 -7.63
CA TYR A 216 4.39 7.55 -7.11
C TYR A 216 3.67 6.24 -7.47
N LYS A 217 2.90 6.23 -8.55
CA LYS A 217 2.20 5.05 -9.05
C LYS A 217 3.18 3.91 -9.34
N ILE A 218 2.83 2.71 -8.88
CA ILE A 218 3.58 1.48 -9.20
C ILE A 218 3.34 1.13 -10.67
N ARG A 219 4.41 0.88 -11.41
CA ARG A 219 4.39 0.64 -12.86
C ARG A 219 4.62 -0.82 -13.17
N GLU A 220 4.04 -1.26 -14.26
CA GLU A 220 3.87 -2.67 -14.61
C GLU A 220 5.15 -3.47 -14.83
N GLY A 221 6.25 -2.82 -15.20
CA GLY A 221 7.53 -3.46 -15.53
C GLY A 221 8.25 -4.11 -14.35
N TRP A 222 7.81 -3.93 -13.11
CA TRP A 222 8.36 -4.66 -11.96
C TRP A 222 8.23 -6.19 -12.13
N ARG A 223 7.23 -6.66 -12.89
CA ARG A 223 7.04 -8.09 -13.19
C ARG A 223 8.24 -8.70 -13.90
N SER A 224 9.01 -7.91 -14.64
CA SER A 224 10.25 -8.37 -15.31
C SER A 224 11.39 -8.69 -14.33
N TRP A 225 11.25 -8.33 -13.06
CA TRP A 225 12.25 -8.60 -12.01
C TRP A 225 12.06 -9.98 -11.38
N LEU A 226 10.89 -10.61 -11.60
CA LEU A 226 10.55 -11.89 -11.00
C LEU A 226 11.34 -13.03 -11.65
N HIS A 227 11.92 -13.88 -10.81
CA HIS A 227 12.47 -15.16 -11.20
C HIS A 227 11.46 -16.28 -10.95
N PRO A 228 11.59 -17.45 -11.61
CA PRO A 228 10.73 -18.60 -11.36
C PRO A 228 10.56 -18.95 -9.87
N GLU A 229 11.66 -18.85 -9.11
CA GLU A 229 11.70 -19.15 -7.66
C GLU A 229 11.22 -17.99 -6.77
N THR A 230 10.85 -16.83 -7.32
CA THR A 230 10.40 -15.70 -6.50
C THR A 230 9.12 -16.06 -5.77
N ILE A 231 9.16 -16.00 -4.43
CA ILE A 231 8.00 -16.27 -3.59
C ILE A 231 6.95 -15.16 -3.75
N ILE A 232 5.77 -15.53 -4.26
CA ILE A 232 4.60 -14.66 -4.39
C ILE A 232 3.76 -14.73 -3.12
N CYS A 233 3.54 -15.92 -2.56
CA CYS A 233 2.79 -16.09 -1.31
C CYS A 233 3.67 -16.69 -0.22
N ARG A 234 4.17 -15.84 0.70
CA ARG A 234 5.01 -16.29 1.82
C ARG A 234 4.33 -17.32 2.73
N CYS A 235 3.02 -17.19 2.98
CA CYS A 235 2.35 -18.06 3.94
C CYS A 235 2.14 -19.49 3.44
N GLU A 236 2.01 -19.67 2.12
CA GLU A 236 1.82 -20.98 1.49
C GLU A 236 3.04 -21.38 0.64
N GLU A 237 4.14 -20.61 0.74
CA GLU A 237 5.41 -20.81 0.04
C GLU A 237 5.29 -20.95 -1.49
N VAL A 238 4.33 -20.23 -2.08
CA VAL A 238 4.05 -20.32 -3.52
C VAL A 238 4.99 -19.44 -4.33
N THR A 239 5.68 -20.02 -5.30
CA THR A 239 6.60 -19.33 -6.22
C THR A 239 5.89 -18.74 -7.44
N PHE A 240 6.57 -17.84 -8.15
CA PHE A 240 6.08 -17.26 -9.39
C PHE A 240 5.86 -18.34 -10.47
N ALA A 241 6.77 -19.31 -10.59
CA ALA A 241 6.62 -20.43 -11.50
C ALA A 241 5.33 -21.22 -11.24
N GLN A 242 5.00 -21.48 -9.98
CA GLN A 242 3.76 -22.16 -9.61
C GLN A 242 2.52 -21.35 -9.97
N VAL A 243 2.54 -20.02 -9.79
CA VAL A 243 1.44 -19.15 -10.24
C VAL A 243 1.27 -19.22 -11.76
N ARG A 244 2.37 -19.26 -12.52
CA ARG A 244 2.30 -19.42 -13.98
C ARG A 244 1.74 -20.79 -14.38
N ASN A 245 2.18 -21.86 -13.73
CA ASN A 245 1.68 -23.22 -13.97
C ASN A 245 0.17 -23.32 -13.74
N VAL A 246 -0.39 -22.68 -12.69
CA VAL A 246 -1.85 -22.74 -12.50
C VAL A 246 -2.64 -22.02 -13.60
N VAL A 247 -2.07 -20.97 -14.22
CA VAL A 247 -2.70 -20.26 -15.33
C VAL A 247 -2.57 -21.05 -16.63
N HIS A 248 -1.35 -21.44 -17.00
CA HIS A 248 -1.06 -22.01 -18.32
C HIS A 248 -1.37 -23.51 -18.42
N ASP A 249 -1.12 -24.28 -17.37
CA ASP A 249 -1.22 -25.74 -17.40
C ASP A 249 -2.51 -26.26 -16.74
N LEU A 250 -3.01 -25.57 -15.71
CA LEU A 250 -4.26 -25.92 -15.02
C LEU A 250 -5.47 -25.09 -15.45
N GLY A 251 -5.27 -24.11 -16.33
CA GLY A 251 -6.35 -23.37 -16.98
C GLY A 251 -7.03 -22.30 -16.12
N ALA A 252 -6.35 -21.74 -15.12
CA ALA A 252 -6.92 -20.63 -14.34
C ALA A 252 -7.09 -19.37 -15.20
N SER A 253 -8.34 -18.94 -15.41
CA SER A 253 -8.69 -17.77 -16.24
C SER A 253 -9.06 -16.51 -15.44
N ASP A 254 -8.96 -16.58 -14.12
CA ASP A 254 -9.30 -15.49 -13.20
C ASP A 254 -8.55 -15.63 -11.87
N VAL A 255 -8.50 -14.53 -11.09
CA VAL A 255 -7.77 -14.46 -9.81
C VAL A 255 -8.31 -15.43 -8.76
N ARG A 256 -9.63 -15.69 -8.74
CA ARG A 256 -10.26 -16.59 -7.77
C ARG A 256 -9.86 -18.03 -8.06
N THR A 257 -9.91 -18.46 -9.31
CA THR A 257 -9.51 -19.80 -9.75
C THR A 257 -8.03 -20.02 -9.51
N ALA A 258 -7.18 -19.03 -9.85
CA ALA A 258 -5.74 -19.09 -9.56
C ALA A 258 -5.46 -19.23 -8.05
N LYS A 259 -6.20 -18.52 -7.20
CA LYS A 259 -6.14 -18.67 -5.73
C LYS A 259 -6.53 -20.09 -5.29
N LEU A 260 -7.60 -20.67 -5.83
CA LEU A 260 -8.05 -22.02 -5.45
C LEU A 260 -7.04 -23.10 -5.84
N LEU A 261 -6.41 -22.97 -7.00
CA LEU A 261 -5.44 -23.94 -7.51
C LEU A 261 -4.04 -23.80 -6.88
N SER A 262 -3.60 -22.56 -6.62
CA SER A 262 -2.26 -22.30 -6.06
C SER A 262 -2.25 -22.18 -4.54
N ARG A 263 -3.41 -22.03 -3.90
CA ARG A 263 -3.59 -21.66 -2.48
C ARG A 263 -3.11 -20.25 -2.11
N CYS A 264 -2.66 -19.44 -3.08
CA CYS A 264 -2.23 -18.07 -2.83
C CYS A 264 -3.26 -17.26 -2.02
N GLY A 265 -2.82 -16.70 -0.89
CA GLY A 265 -3.68 -15.89 -0.03
C GLY A 265 -4.62 -16.70 0.89
N MET A 266 -4.46 -18.03 0.97
CA MET A 266 -5.21 -18.90 1.89
C MET A 266 -4.49 -19.19 3.21
N GLY A 267 -3.23 -18.81 3.35
CA GLY A 267 -2.47 -18.96 4.60
C GLY A 267 -2.82 -17.93 5.67
N MET A 268 -2.06 -17.91 6.77
CA MET A 268 -2.37 -17.11 7.98
C MET A 268 -2.64 -15.62 7.73
N CYS A 269 -1.98 -14.99 6.75
CA CYS A 269 -2.21 -13.57 6.45
C CYS A 269 -3.52 -13.31 5.68
N GLN A 270 -4.16 -14.34 5.13
CA GLN A 270 -5.40 -14.27 4.33
C GLN A 270 -5.29 -13.26 3.17
N GLY A 271 -4.18 -13.32 2.43
CA GLY A 271 -3.96 -12.49 1.25
C GLY A 271 -3.61 -11.03 1.52
N ARG A 272 -3.37 -10.63 2.77
CA ARG A 272 -2.98 -9.23 3.12
C ARG A 272 -1.69 -8.76 2.45
N VAL A 273 -0.76 -9.68 2.21
CA VAL A 273 0.55 -9.36 1.62
C VAL A 273 0.57 -9.66 0.13
N CYS A 274 0.11 -10.85 -0.27
CA CYS A 274 0.23 -11.31 -1.66
C CYS A 274 -0.98 -10.97 -2.53
N GLY A 275 -2.14 -10.59 -1.97
CA GLY A 275 -3.41 -10.51 -2.71
C GLY A 275 -3.33 -9.62 -3.96
N ARG A 276 -2.81 -8.39 -3.81
CA ARG A 276 -2.62 -7.47 -4.94
C ARG A 276 -1.58 -7.99 -5.95
N ILE A 277 -0.46 -8.53 -5.46
CA ILE A 277 0.60 -9.11 -6.29
C ILE A 277 0.05 -10.26 -7.14
N VAL A 278 -0.74 -11.15 -6.54
CA VAL A 278 -1.40 -12.27 -7.22
C VAL A 278 -2.37 -11.77 -8.28
N ALA A 279 -3.18 -10.75 -7.97
CA ALA A 279 -4.10 -10.17 -8.95
C ALA A 279 -3.35 -9.58 -10.16
N ASP A 280 -2.28 -8.83 -9.93
CA ASP A 280 -1.48 -8.21 -10.98
C ASP A 280 -0.72 -9.26 -11.82
N VAL A 281 -0.16 -10.31 -11.18
CA VAL A 281 0.55 -11.40 -11.87
C VAL A 281 -0.41 -12.27 -12.67
N VAL A 282 -1.50 -12.75 -12.05
CA VAL A 282 -2.46 -13.62 -12.73
C VAL A 282 -3.11 -12.89 -13.90
N GLY A 283 -3.50 -11.63 -13.72
CA GLY A 283 -4.00 -10.82 -14.82
C GLY A 283 -3.00 -10.73 -15.97
N ALA A 284 -1.74 -10.43 -15.66
CA ALA A 284 -0.68 -10.37 -16.67
C ALA A 284 -0.51 -11.69 -17.46
N GLU A 285 -0.51 -12.83 -16.79
CA GLU A 285 -0.37 -14.15 -17.43
C GLU A 285 -1.59 -14.52 -18.29
N ILE A 286 -2.79 -14.03 -17.93
CA ILE A 286 -4.02 -14.17 -18.74
C ILE A 286 -4.05 -13.15 -19.91
N GLY A 287 -3.26 -12.08 -19.83
CA GLY A 287 -3.20 -11.02 -20.84
C GLY A 287 -4.17 -9.84 -20.62
N ARG A 288 -4.65 -9.62 -19.39
CA ARG A 288 -5.51 -8.47 -19.04
C ARG A 288 -5.29 -7.97 -17.61
N SER A 289 -5.64 -6.74 -17.28
CA SER A 289 -5.65 -6.32 -15.87
C SER A 289 -6.77 -7.04 -15.09
N ALA A 290 -6.58 -7.18 -13.77
CA ALA A 290 -7.61 -7.70 -12.88
C ALA A 290 -8.87 -6.82 -12.92
N THR A 291 -10.04 -7.44 -13.02
CA THR A 291 -11.33 -6.75 -12.98
C THR A 291 -11.61 -6.18 -11.60
N ASP A 292 -12.57 -5.27 -11.51
CA ASP A 292 -12.98 -4.68 -10.24
C ASP A 292 -13.50 -5.75 -9.26
N ASP A 293 -14.22 -6.77 -9.75
CA ASP A 293 -14.71 -7.89 -8.93
C ASP A 293 -13.58 -8.79 -8.43
N GLU A 294 -12.55 -9.03 -9.25
CA GLU A 294 -11.36 -9.78 -8.83
C GLU A 294 -10.60 -9.02 -7.74
N LEU A 295 -10.46 -7.70 -7.88
CA LEU A 295 -9.83 -6.84 -6.87
C LEU A 295 -10.66 -6.80 -5.58
N ARG A 296 -11.99 -6.78 -5.64
CA ARG A 296 -12.83 -6.91 -4.44
C ARG A 296 -12.68 -8.29 -3.79
N GLY A 297 -12.62 -9.33 -4.61
CA GLY A 297 -12.53 -10.73 -4.17
C GLY A 297 -11.27 -11.06 -3.35
N ILE A 298 -10.14 -10.40 -3.60
CA ILE A 298 -8.90 -10.62 -2.81
C ILE A 298 -9.01 -10.13 -1.35
N HIS A 299 -9.99 -9.27 -1.05
CA HIS A 299 -10.24 -8.76 0.30
C HIS A 299 -11.30 -9.56 1.06
N ASN A 300 -11.94 -10.55 0.43
CA ASN A 300 -12.93 -11.39 1.10
C ASN A 300 -12.27 -12.24 2.19
N ARG A 301 -12.57 -11.91 3.44
CA ARG A 301 -12.06 -12.55 4.65
C ARG A 301 -13.21 -12.71 5.64
N PRO A 302 -13.73 -13.93 5.85
CA PRO A 302 -14.86 -14.14 6.76
C PRO A 302 -14.48 -13.95 8.24
N ILE A 303 -13.20 -14.13 8.58
CA ILE A 303 -12.69 -13.97 9.94
C ILE A 303 -11.63 -12.88 9.93
N ALA A 304 -11.81 -11.87 10.78
CA ALA A 304 -10.92 -10.73 10.80
C ALA A 304 -9.50 -11.10 11.26
N HIS A 305 -9.41 -11.82 12.37
CA HIS A 305 -8.18 -12.37 12.90
C HIS A 305 -8.42 -13.81 13.37
N PRO A 306 -7.46 -14.72 13.16
CA PRO A 306 -7.55 -16.06 13.72
C PRO A 306 -7.76 -16.00 15.23
N ILE A 307 -8.76 -16.74 15.70
CA ILE A 307 -9.04 -16.95 17.12
C ILE A 307 -8.96 -18.44 17.39
N SER A 308 -8.44 -18.81 18.56
CA SER A 308 -8.35 -20.22 18.92
C SER A 308 -9.76 -20.82 19.10
N LEU A 309 -9.93 -22.08 18.71
CA LEU A 309 -11.20 -22.78 18.94
C LEU A 309 -11.55 -22.85 20.44
N ALA A 310 -10.54 -22.92 21.31
CA ALA A 310 -10.74 -22.88 22.76
C ALA A 310 -11.32 -21.54 23.24
N THR A 311 -10.92 -20.42 22.63
CA THR A 311 -11.49 -19.09 22.92
C THR A 311 -12.96 -19.04 22.51
N LEU A 312 -13.30 -19.57 21.33
CA LEU A 312 -14.68 -19.64 20.84
C LEU A 312 -15.56 -20.53 21.73
N ALA A 313 -15.06 -21.70 22.12
CA ALA A 313 -15.81 -22.64 22.95
C ALA A 313 -16.19 -22.05 24.33
N LYS A 314 -15.37 -21.15 24.88
CA LYS A 314 -15.65 -20.46 26.16
C LYS A 314 -16.76 -19.40 26.07
N GLN A 315 -17.08 -18.89 24.88
CA GLN A 315 -18.13 -17.87 24.69
C GLN A 315 -19.53 -18.49 24.43
N GLY A 316 -19.58 -19.79 24.11
CA GLY A 316 -20.83 -20.53 23.95
C GLY A 316 -21.40 -21.12 25.25
N GLN A 317 -20.76 -20.84 26.39
CA GLN A 317 -21.22 -21.16 27.75
C GLN A 317 -21.74 -19.90 28.42
#